data_AF-A0A1L9H166-F1
#
_entry.id   AF-A0A1L9H166-F1
#
_cell.length_a   1.000
_cell.length_b   1.000
_cell.length_c   1.000
_cell.angle_alpha   90.00
_cell.angle_beta   90.00
_cell.angle_gamma   90.00
#
_symmetry.space_group_name_H-M   'P 1'
#
loop_
_entity.id
_entity.type
_entity.pdbx_description
1 polymer ?
#
loop_
_entity_poly.entity_id
_entity_poly.type
_entity_poly.pdbx_seq_one_letter_code
_entity_poly.pdbx_strand_id
1 'polypeptide(L)'
;MYLLASVNNEFTDPTALSNWITKYAAFNSISGVALNIVFYGGVALTLIFGIINGIKYATSGGDKFASQAAKQGVTNAVIGFIIVVGFKVIVSVIINLLGGEAANLPNSTPEF
;
A
#
# COMPACT_ATOMS: atom_id res chain seq x y z
N MET A 1 -18.98 -37.53 35.82
CA MET A 1 -19.31 -36.10 35.64
C MET A 1 -18.04 -35.23 35.51
N TYR A 2 -16.96 -35.72 34.89
CA TYR A 2 -15.72 -34.96 34.65
C TYR A 2 -15.50 -34.60 33.17
N LEU A 3 -16.17 -35.30 32.25
CA LEU A 3 -16.06 -35.09 30.80
C LEU A 3 -16.76 -33.81 30.30
N LEU A 4 -17.65 -33.23 31.12
CA LEU A 4 -18.34 -31.98 30.78
C LEU A 4 -17.52 -30.73 31.17
N ALA A 5 -16.51 -30.90 32.03
CA ALA A 5 -15.64 -29.84 32.53
C ALA A 5 -14.37 -29.63 31.68
N SER A 6 -14.08 -30.52 30.72
CA SER A 6 -12.98 -30.33 29.76
C SER A 6 -13.44 -29.65 28.47
N VAL A 7 -14.69 -29.86 28.06
CA VAL A 7 -15.25 -29.33 26.79
C VAL A 7 -15.55 -27.83 26.88
N ASN A 8 -15.86 -27.33 28.06
CA ASN A 8 -16.15 -25.91 28.33
C ASN A 8 -14.89 -25.05 28.55
N ASN A 9 -13.73 -25.67 28.82
CA ASN A 9 -12.50 -24.92 29.14
C ASN A 9 -11.75 -24.38 27.90
N GLU A 10 -12.02 -24.90 26.70
CA GLU A 10 -11.38 -24.42 25.47
C GLU A 10 -11.96 -23.07 24.99
N PHE A 11 -13.22 -22.78 25.35
CA PHE A 11 -13.88 -21.50 25.02
C PHE A 11 -13.70 -20.41 26.09
N THR A 12 -13.25 -20.77 27.29
CA THR A 12 -12.95 -19.84 28.39
C THR A 12 -11.48 -19.48 28.50
N ASP A 13 -10.60 -20.03 27.66
CA ASP A 13 -9.19 -19.68 27.63
C ASP A 13 -8.98 -18.39 26.81
N PRO A 14 -8.72 -17.23 27.45
CA PRO A 14 -8.53 -15.96 26.76
C PRO A 14 -7.30 -15.98 25.82
N THR A 15 -6.43 -16.97 25.93
CA THR A 15 -5.29 -17.14 25.02
C THR A 15 -5.70 -17.64 23.64
N ALA A 16 -6.74 -18.49 23.56
CA ALA A 16 -7.32 -18.88 22.28
C ALA A 16 -7.82 -17.61 21.57
N LEU A 17 -8.55 -16.75 22.29
CA LEU A 17 -9.00 -15.43 21.86
C LEU A 17 -7.86 -14.54 21.35
N SER A 18 -6.83 -14.42 22.19
CA SER A 18 -5.61 -13.65 21.94
C SER A 18 -4.89 -14.06 20.66
N ASN A 19 -4.83 -15.36 20.36
CA ASN A 19 -4.08 -15.88 19.22
C ASN A 19 -4.69 -15.48 17.87
N TRP A 20 -6.01 -15.49 17.73
CA TRP A 20 -6.63 -15.01 16.49
C TRP A 20 -6.62 -13.49 16.39
N ILE A 21 -6.80 -12.75 17.50
CA ILE A 21 -6.63 -11.28 17.50
C ILE A 21 -5.21 -10.90 17.07
N THR A 22 -4.20 -11.58 17.61
CA THR A 22 -2.79 -11.38 17.25
C THR A 22 -2.50 -11.77 15.80
N LYS A 23 -3.11 -12.84 15.30
CA LYS A 23 -3.00 -13.25 13.90
C LYS A 23 -3.60 -12.19 12.96
N TYR A 24 -4.80 -11.68 13.26
CA TYR A 24 -5.41 -10.58 12.49
C TYR A 24 -4.58 -9.28 12.56
N ALA A 25 -4.01 -8.97 13.73
CA ALA A 25 -3.09 -7.85 13.89
C ALA A 25 -1.82 -8.01 13.04
N ALA A 26 -1.25 -9.21 12.96
CA ALA A 26 -0.11 -9.48 12.10
C ALA A 26 -0.44 -9.31 10.60
N PHE A 27 -1.62 -9.76 10.16
CA PHE A 27 -2.11 -9.51 8.79
C PHE A 27 -2.32 -8.02 8.51
N ASN A 28 -2.83 -7.27 9.49
CA ASN A 28 -2.99 -5.82 9.39
C ASN A 28 -1.64 -5.11 9.24
N SER A 29 -0.64 -5.48 10.05
CA SER A 29 0.71 -4.91 9.98
C SER A 29 1.40 -5.16 8.65
N ILE A 30 1.28 -6.37 8.08
CA ILE A 30 1.88 -6.67 6.76
C ILE A 30 1.22 -5.84 5.66
N SER A 31 -0.09 -5.60 5.75
CA SER A 31 -0.79 -4.73 4.80
C SER A 31 -0.34 -3.27 4.90
N GLY A 32 -0.14 -2.75 6.12
CA GLY A 32 0.37 -1.40 6.36
C GLY A 32 1.79 -1.19 5.84
N VAL A 33 2.69 -2.16 6.06
CA VAL A 33 4.05 -2.13 5.51
C VAL A 33 4.04 -2.18 3.99
N ALA A 34 3.27 -3.11 3.39
CA ALA A 34 3.19 -3.26 1.94
C ALA A 34 2.67 -1.98 1.26
N LEU A 35 1.63 -1.36 1.82
CA LEU A 35 1.08 -0.10 1.30
C LEU A 35 2.09 1.04 1.38
N ASN A 36 2.82 1.17 2.49
CA ASN A 36 3.87 2.18 2.62
C ASN A 36 5.01 1.96 1.63
N ILE A 37 5.53 0.73 1.48
CA ILE A 37 6.60 0.42 0.54
C ILE A 37 6.18 0.73 -0.89
N VAL A 38 4.97 0.33 -1.29
CA VAL A 38 4.46 0.61 -2.65
C VAL A 38 4.27 2.11 -2.86
N PHE A 39 3.86 2.87 -1.84
CA PHE A 39 3.68 4.31 -1.96
C PHE A 39 5.02 5.05 -2.10
N TYR A 40 5.95 4.83 -1.17
CA TYR A 40 7.27 5.47 -1.22
C TYR A 40 8.08 5.00 -2.44
N GLY A 41 8.05 3.70 -2.75
CA GLY A 41 8.72 3.13 -3.93
C GLY A 41 8.10 3.61 -5.24
N GLY A 42 6.77 3.64 -5.33
CA GLY A 42 6.03 4.07 -6.52
C GLY A 42 6.23 5.56 -6.82
N VAL A 43 6.19 6.43 -5.80
CA VAL A 43 6.48 7.86 -5.96
C VAL A 43 7.94 8.08 -6.37
N ALA A 44 8.89 7.39 -5.72
CA ALA A 44 10.32 7.52 -6.05
C ALA A 44 10.62 7.10 -7.50
N LEU A 45 10.11 5.94 -7.93
CA LEU A 45 10.27 5.46 -9.32
C LEU A 45 9.68 6.46 -10.31
N THR A 46 8.47 6.93 -10.04
CA THR A 46 7.77 7.89 -10.91
C THR A 46 8.56 9.19 -11.07
N LEU A 47 9.16 9.69 -10.00
CA LEU A 47 9.97 10.90 -10.03
C LEU A 47 11.25 10.69 -10.85
N ILE A 48 11.94 9.56 -10.66
CA ILE A 48 13.16 9.21 -11.40
C ILE A 48 12.88 9.10 -12.90
N PHE A 49 11.86 8.32 -13.28
CA PHE A 49 11.48 8.18 -14.68
C PHE A 49 10.96 9.50 -15.27
N GLY A 50 10.22 10.30 -14.50
CA GLY A 50 9.76 11.61 -14.93
C GLY A 50 10.92 12.55 -15.27
N ILE A 51 11.94 12.61 -14.41
CA ILE A 51 13.13 13.46 -14.63
C ILE A 51 13.93 12.98 -15.84
N ILE A 52 14.19 11.67 -15.96
CA ILE A 52 14.95 11.11 -17.10
C ILE A 52 14.25 11.41 -18.42
N ASN A 53 12.92 11.22 -18.48
CA ASN A 53 12.14 11.52 -19.68
C ASN A 53 12.04 13.02 -19.95
N GLY A 54 12.00 13.86 -18.90
CA GLY A 54 12.00 15.32 -19.02
C GLY A 54 13.32 15.86 -19.59
N ILE A 55 14.47 15.36 -19.13
CA ILE A 55 15.78 15.72 -19.70
C ILE A 55 15.86 15.25 -21.16
N LYS A 56 15.42 14.03 -21.46
CA LYS A 56 15.37 13.51 -22.82
C LYS A 56 14.51 14.38 -23.73
N TYR A 57 13.39 14.91 -23.23
CA TYR A 57 12.54 15.85 -23.96
C TYR A 57 13.29 17.16 -24.27
N ALA A 58 13.99 17.73 -23.29
CA ALA A 58 14.75 18.98 -23.45
C ALA A 58 15.92 18.84 -24.45
N THR A 59 16.65 17.72 -24.42
CA THR A 59 17.80 17.47 -25.30
C THR A 59 17.40 17.05 -26.72
N SER A 60 16.12 16.73 -26.97
CA SER A 60 15.63 16.26 -28.29
C SER A 60 15.68 17.32 -29.39
N GLY A 61 15.89 18.61 -29.06
CA GLY A 61 16.37 19.65 -30.00
C GLY A 61 15.56 19.94 -31.27
N GLY A 62 14.38 19.33 -31.47
CA GLY A 62 13.57 19.47 -32.68
C GLY A 62 13.36 18.17 -33.47
N ASP A 63 14.00 17.06 -33.09
CA ASP A 63 13.68 15.75 -33.65
C ASP A 63 12.29 15.29 -33.19
N LYS A 64 11.41 15.07 -34.16
CA LYS A 64 10.00 14.74 -33.93
C LYS A 64 9.86 13.38 -33.25
N PHE A 65 10.72 12.42 -33.59
CA PHE A 65 10.69 11.07 -33.03
C PHE A 65 11.14 11.05 -31.56
N ALA A 66 12.27 11.68 -31.25
CA ALA A 66 12.77 11.77 -29.88
C ALA A 66 11.82 12.57 -28.97
N SER A 67 11.22 13.65 -29.47
CA SER A 67 10.23 14.44 -28.75
C SER A 67 8.97 13.64 -28.42
N GLN A 68 8.47 12.83 -29.36
CA GLN A 68 7.28 12.01 -29.15
C GLN A 68 7.52 10.90 -28.12
N ALA A 69 8.67 10.22 -28.21
CA ALA A 69 9.06 9.19 -27.24
C ALA A 69 9.20 9.76 -25.82
N ALA A 70 9.79 10.95 -25.68
CA ALA A 70 9.94 11.60 -24.39
C ALA A 70 8.59 12.04 -23.79
N LYS A 71 7.66 12.57 -24.60
CA LYS A 71 6.29 12.88 -24.14
C LYS A 71 5.55 11.64 -23.65
N GLN A 72 5.71 10.51 -24.34
CA GLN A 72 5.10 9.26 -23.93
C GLN A 72 5.70 8.74 -22.61
N GLY A 73 7.02 8.89 -22.42
CA GLY A 73 7.69 8.58 -21.15
C GLY A 73 7.21 9.45 -19.98
N VAL A 74 7.03 10.76 -20.19
CA VAL A 74 6.44 11.67 -19.18
C VAL A 74 5.00 11.28 -18.88
N THR A 75 4.20 10.96 -19.90
CA THR A 75 2.80 10.54 -19.73
C THR A 75 2.71 9.26 -18.89
N ASN A 76 3.58 8.28 -19.14
CA ASN A 76 3.63 7.04 -18.36
C ASN A 76 4.03 7.28 -16.90
N ALA A 77 4.97 8.21 -16.65
CA ALA A 77 5.31 8.62 -15.30
C ALA A 77 4.11 9.28 -14.61
N VAL A 78 3.39 10.19 -15.27
CA VAL A 78 2.19 10.83 -14.71
C VAL A 78 1.10 9.82 -14.41
N ILE A 79 0.88 8.82 -15.29
CA ILE A 79 -0.08 7.75 -15.04
C ILE A 79 0.31 6.93 -13.81
N GLY A 80 1.59 6.58 -13.66
CA GLY A 80 2.10 5.90 -12.47
C GLY A 80 1.83 6.69 -11.18
N PHE A 81 2.06 8.00 -11.21
CA PHE A 81 1.75 8.89 -10.08
C PHE A 81 0.26 8.87 -9.72
N ILE A 82 -0.60 9.00 -10.74
CA ILE A 82 -2.06 9.00 -10.55
C ILE A 82 -2.54 7.67 -9.99
N ILE A 83 -1.99 6.53 -10.43
CA ILE A 83 -2.36 5.21 -9.91
C ILE A 83 -1.99 5.09 -8.43
N VAL A 84 -0.79 5.49 -8.03
CA VAL A 84 -0.34 5.40 -6.62
C VAL A 84 -1.22 6.27 -5.72
N VAL A 85 -1.53 7.49 -6.14
CA VAL A 85 -2.42 8.40 -5.40
C VAL A 85 -3.86 7.87 -5.38
N GLY A 86 -4.37 7.43 -6.53
CA GLY A 86 -5.73 6.90 -6.68
C GLY A 86 -5.94 5.63 -5.88
N PHE A 87 -4.93 4.76 -5.79
CA PHE A 87 -4.98 3.56 -4.97
C PHE A 87 -5.17 3.87 -3.49
N LYS A 88 -4.50 4.89 -2.95
CA LYS A 88 -4.72 5.36 -1.56
C LYS A 88 -6.16 5.82 -1.34
N VAL A 89 -6.73 6.53 -2.31
CA VAL A 89 -8.12 6.99 -2.26
C VAL A 89 -9.08 5.79 -2.28
N ILE A 90 -8.87 4.83 -3.19
CA ILE A 90 -9.71 3.63 -3.31
C ILE A 90 -9.66 2.81 -2.02
N VAL A 91 -8.47 2.55 -1.47
CA VAL A 91 -8.30 1.81 -0.21
C VAL A 91 -9.01 2.55 0.93
N SER A 92 -8.86 3.88 1.00
CA SER A 92 -9.54 4.69 2.01
C SER A 92 -11.06 4.61 1.88
N VAL A 93 -11.60 4.69 0.66
CA VAL A 93 -13.04 4.58 0.41
C VAL A 93 -13.56 3.19 0.81
N ILE A 94 -12.85 2.12 0.47
CA ILE A 94 -13.25 0.76 0.84
C ILE A 94 -13.28 0.61 2.37
N ILE A 95 -12.25 1.08 3.08
CA ILE A 95 -12.20 0.97 4.55
C ILE A 95 -13.33 1.79 5.21
N ASN A 96 -13.57 3.02 4.72
CA ASN A 96 -14.66 3.86 5.20
C ASN A 96 -16.05 3.22 4.96
N LEU A 97 -16.24 2.54 3.83
CA LEU A 97 -17.49 1.82 3.53
C LEU A 97 -17.69 0.57 4.41
N LEU A 98 -16.60 -0.05 4.85
CA LEU A 98 -16.63 -1.20 5.77
C LEU A 98 -16.81 -0.79 7.24
N GLY A 99 -17.01 0.50 7.53
CA GLY A 99 -17.14 1.01 8.90
C GLY A 99 -15.82 1.05 9.68
N GLY A 100 -14.69 0.86 9.00
CA GLY A 100 -13.37 1.04 9.57
C GLY A 100 -12.91 2.48 9.41
N GLU A 101 -12.23 3.01 10.43
CA GLU A 101 -11.51 4.28 10.30
C GLU A 101 -10.33 4.10 9.36
N ALA A 102 -10.48 4.54 8.09
CA ALA A 102 -9.41 4.53 7.09
C ALA A 102 -8.17 5.36 7.51
N ALA A 103 -8.29 6.12 8.60
CA ALA A 103 -7.23 6.93 9.17
C ALA A 103 -6.21 6.13 10.01
N ASN A 104 -6.55 4.91 10.46
CA ASN A 104 -5.70 4.11 11.34
C ASN A 104 -5.27 2.79 10.67
N LEU A 105 -4.76 2.83 9.44
CA LEU A 105 -3.75 1.83 9.11
C LEU A 105 -2.59 2.10 10.05
N PRO A 106 -2.24 1.19 10.99
CA PRO A 106 -1.06 1.38 11.80
C PRO A 106 0.08 1.65 10.82
N ASN A 107 0.70 2.82 10.94
CA ASN A 107 1.99 3.04 10.35
C ASN A 107 2.92 2.08 11.07
N SER A 108 2.99 0.86 10.56
CA SER A 108 3.91 -0.20 10.98
C SER A 108 5.30 0.17 10.49
N THR A 109 5.80 1.33 10.92
CA THR A 109 7.23 1.49 11.09
C THR A 109 7.61 0.51 12.19
N PRO A 110 8.45 -0.50 11.91
CA PRO A 110 8.98 -1.35 12.97
C PRO A 110 9.72 -0.45 13.96
N GLU A 111 9.22 -0.40 15.19
CA GLU A 111 9.93 0.13 16.34
C GLU A 111 10.97 -0.91 16.75
N PHE A 112 12.23 -0.64 16.42
CA PHE A 112 13.38 -1.45 16.81
C PHE A 112 13.59 -1.43 18.32
#